data_AF-A0A1F2QIT7-F1
#
_entry.id   AF-A0A1F2QIT7-F1
#
_cell.length_a   1.000
_cell.length_b   1.000
_cell.length_c   1.000
_cell.angle_alpha   90.00
_cell.angle_beta   90.00
_cell.angle_gamma   90.00
#
_symmetry.space_group_name_H-M   'P 1'
#
loop_
_entity.id
_entity.type
_entity.pdbx_description
1 polymer ?
#
loop_
_entity_poly.entity_id
_entity_poly.type
_entity_poly.pdbx_seq_one_letter_code
_entity_poly.pdbx_strand_id
1 'polypeptide(L)'
;MTDPAWPLTELGVPWLDLRHAATSLPLPVLGWGSVRRRSDLPHGATWHGYVDDARFRRLWDHPDDVAQSPARVVVEPNFSIYDQSPYPVALWATYRKRWLARYWGGLGLAVIVDLNTCRRWRDLTLEGVPHGWPAYATRGYADRLDDIEAEYELARDRAGGPPGIFLVYAGGAQVAAICAGRGWTYVDDQSRVAREREVHPREATLAAPEFDADAEGCDGEG
;
A
#
# COMPACT_ATOMS: atom_id res chain seq x y z
N MET A 1 21.52 -23.39 13.30
CA MET A 1 20.41 -23.71 14.23
C MET A 1 19.33 -22.69 13.94
N THR A 2 18.35 -23.07 13.12
CA THR A 2 17.22 -22.21 12.73
C THR A 2 16.38 -21.92 13.98
N ASP A 3 16.06 -20.65 14.21
CA ASP A 3 15.07 -20.26 15.22
C ASP A 3 13.75 -20.99 14.88
N PRO A 4 13.21 -21.85 15.77
CA PRO A 4 12.02 -22.64 15.50
C PRO A 4 10.75 -21.79 15.28
N ALA A 5 10.78 -20.48 15.54
CA ALA A 5 9.62 -19.62 15.37
C ALA A 5 9.27 -19.38 13.89
N TRP A 6 10.25 -19.19 13.01
CA TRP A 6 10.02 -18.73 11.63
C TRP A 6 10.67 -19.67 10.60
N PRO A 7 9.88 -20.46 9.86
CA PRO A 7 10.44 -21.29 8.79
C PRO A 7 11.01 -20.41 7.67
N LEU A 8 12.14 -20.85 7.12
CA LEU A 8 12.83 -20.17 6.01
C LEU A 8 12.69 -20.99 4.72
N THR A 9 12.74 -20.30 3.59
CA THR A 9 12.92 -20.91 2.27
C THR A 9 14.34 -21.43 2.07
N GLU A 10 14.61 -22.12 0.96
CA GLU A 10 15.97 -22.54 0.59
C GLU A 10 16.93 -21.35 0.44
N LEU A 11 16.41 -20.19 0.02
CA LEU A 11 17.17 -18.95 -0.12
C LEU A 11 17.34 -18.18 1.20
N GLY A 12 16.84 -18.73 2.32
CA GLY A 12 16.92 -18.10 3.64
C GLY A 12 15.92 -16.98 3.87
N VAL A 13 14.90 -16.85 3.01
CA VAL A 13 13.85 -15.84 3.14
C VAL A 13 12.74 -16.37 4.08
N PRO A 14 12.24 -15.59 5.05
CA PRO A 14 11.17 -16.05 5.93
C PRO A 14 9.87 -16.33 5.18
N TRP A 15 9.20 -17.43 5.51
CA TRP A 15 7.82 -17.65 5.06
C TRP A 15 6.85 -16.75 5.84
N LEU A 16 5.93 -16.10 5.13
CA LEU A 16 4.81 -15.40 5.76
C LEU A 16 3.80 -16.39 6.36
N ASP A 17 3.08 -15.92 7.39
CA ASP A 17 1.94 -16.65 7.93
C ASP A 17 0.66 -16.28 7.21
N LEU A 18 -0.05 -17.25 6.64
CA LEU A 18 -1.37 -16.98 6.04
C LEU A 18 -2.36 -16.36 7.03
N ARG A 19 -2.20 -16.63 8.34
CA ARG A 19 -3.04 -16.03 9.40
C ARG A 19 -2.89 -14.51 9.51
N HIS A 20 -1.81 -13.97 8.97
CA HIS A 20 -1.51 -12.54 9.00
C HIS A 20 -1.72 -11.88 7.64
N ALA A 21 -2.27 -12.58 6.65
CA ALA A 21 -2.65 -11.95 5.41
C ALA A 21 -3.82 -10.97 5.62
N ALA A 22 -3.75 -9.80 4.98
CA ALA A 22 -4.85 -8.86 4.99
C ALA A 22 -6.09 -9.42 4.28
N THR A 23 -7.25 -9.25 4.90
CA THR A 23 -8.57 -9.61 4.34
C THR A 23 -9.46 -8.39 4.12
N SER A 24 -9.02 -7.23 4.58
CA SER A 24 -9.64 -5.93 4.31
C SER A 24 -8.56 -4.87 4.13
N LEU A 25 -8.92 -3.75 3.50
CA LEU A 25 -8.06 -2.59 3.31
C LEU A 25 -8.68 -1.35 3.96
N PRO A 26 -8.40 -1.09 5.24
CA PRO A 26 -8.90 0.10 5.92
C PRO A 26 -8.31 1.39 5.34
N LEU A 27 -9.16 2.41 5.20
CA LEU A 27 -8.75 3.77 4.86
C LEU A 27 -8.49 4.60 6.13
N PRO A 28 -7.61 5.61 6.07
CA PRO A 28 -6.79 5.98 4.92
C PRO A 28 -5.60 5.03 4.71
N VAL A 29 -5.14 4.94 3.46
CA VAL A 29 -3.87 4.30 3.08
C VAL A 29 -2.82 5.41 2.99
N LEU A 30 -1.83 5.38 3.89
CA LEU A 30 -0.86 6.47 4.06
C LEU A 30 0.58 5.99 3.88
N GLY A 31 1.43 6.84 3.31
CA GLY A 31 2.84 6.51 3.10
C GLY A 31 3.63 6.58 4.39
N TRP A 32 4.53 5.63 4.63
CA TRP A 32 5.33 5.63 5.84
C TRP A 32 6.08 6.96 6.06
N GLY A 33 5.81 7.61 7.19
CA GLY A 33 6.37 8.92 7.54
C GLY A 33 5.79 10.11 6.78
N SER A 34 4.58 9.98 6.21
CA SER A 34 3.80 11.11 5.66
C SER A 34 3.07 11.92 6.74
N VAL A 35 2.85 11.33 7.91
CA VAL A 35 2.23 12.02 9.06
C VAL A 35 3.27 12.59 10.01
N ARG A 36 2.92 13.70 10.66
CA ARG A 36 3.81 14.36 11.64
C ARG A 36 3.98 13.54 12.92
N ARG A 37 2.89 13.00 13.47
CA ARG A 37 2.92 12.07 14.62
C ARG A 37 2.13 10.82 14.28
N ARG A 38 2.64 9.66 14.70
CA ARG A 38 1.97 8.38 14.48
C ARG A 38 0.59 8.32 15.14
N SER A 39 0.42 9.03 16.24
CA SER A 39 -0.87 9.18 16.94
C SER A 39 -1.92 9.95 16.14
N ASP A 40 -1.52 10.71 15.12
CA ASP A 40 -2.44 11.44 14.25
C ASP A 40 -3.10 10.51 13.20
N LEU A 41 -2.71 9.22 13.14
CA LEU A 41 -3.38 8.24 12.29
C LEU A 41 -4.77 7.89 12.82
N PRO A 42 -5.79 7.83 11.96
CA PRO A 42 -7.04 7.17 12.29
C PRO A 42 -6.80 5.73 12.74
N HIS A 43 -7.55 5.29 13.75
CA HIS A 43 -7.46 3.92 14.23
C HIS A 43 -7.84 2.93 13.12
N GLY A 44 -7.04 1.89 12.95
CA GLY A 44 -7.25 0.87 11.94
C GLY A 44 -6.68 1.18 10.55
N ALA A 45 -6.11 2.37 10.33
CA ALA A 45 -5.55 2.78 9.04
C ALA A 45 -4.49 1.81 8.45
N THR A 46 -4.13 2.03 7.19
CA THR A 46 -3.15 1.22 6.46
C THR A 46 -1.87 2.00 6.18
N TRP A 47 -0.72 1.42 6.51
CA TRP A 47 0.58 1.93 6.04
C TRP A 47 0.93 1.37 4.66
N HIS A 48 1.56 2.18 3.80
CA HIS A 48 2.21 1.71 2.59
C HIS A 48 3.68 2.08 2.48
N GLY A 49 4.42 1.22 1.77
CA GLY A 49 5.85 1.32 1.52
C GLY A 49 6.27 2.07 0.26
N TYR A 50 5.37 2.70 -0.50
CA TYR A 50 5.73 3.48 -1.70
C TYR A 50 6.33 4.86 -1.39
N VAL A 51 7.42 4.87 -0.65
CA VAL A 51 8.18 6.07 -0.24
C VAL A 51 9.68 5.84 -0.48
N ASP A 52 10.50 6.85 -0.26
CA ASP A 52 11.95 6.76 -0.43
C ASP A 52 12.60 5.69 0.49
N ASP A 53 13.48 4.87 -0.08
CA ASP A 53 14.21 3.78 0.61
C ASP A 53 14.92 4.23 1.89
N ALA A 54 15.41 5.48 1.97
CA ALA A 54 16.08 6.01 3.16
C ALA A 54 15.18 5.96 4.40
N ARG A 55 13.85 5.99 4.22
CA ARG A 55 12.87 5.88 5.30
C ARG A 55 12.79 4.47 5.88
N PHE A 56 13.16 3.45 5.13
CA PHE A 56 13.14 2.06 5.59
C PHE A 56 14.32 1.70 6.48
N ARG A 57 15.38 2.52 6.50
CA ARG A 57 16.43 2.37 7.50
C ARG A 57 15.85 2.35 8.91
N ARG A 58 14.93 3.29 9.19
CA ARG A 58 14.25 3.34 10.48
C ARG A 58 13.38 2.10 10.74
N LEU A 59 12.68 1.59 9.72
CA LEU A 59 11.89 0.37 9.84
C LEU A 59 12.76 -0.85 10.15
N TRP A 60 13.97 -0.89 9.58
CA TRP A 60 14.92 -1.96 9.82
C TRP A 60 15.52 -1.88 11.23
N ASP A 61 15.92 -0.68 11.67
CA ASP A 61 16.54 -0.46 12.98
C ASP A 61 15.51 -0.53 14.12
N HIS A 62 14.25 -0.13 13.86
CA HIS A 62 13.16 -0.05 14.84
C HIS A 62 11.83 -0.59 14.26
N PRO A 63 11.72 -1.90 13.99
CA PRO A 63 10.56 -2.48 13.32
C PRO A 63 9.26 -2.36 14.14
N ASP A 64 9.35 -2.25 15.46
CA ASP A 64 8.22 -2.01 16.37
C ASP A 64 7.46 -0.71 16.07
N ASP A 65 8.12 0.26 15.43
CA ASP A 65 7.55 1.59 15.18
C ASP A 65 6.22 1.53 14.42
N VAL A 66 6.06 0.52 13.55
CA VAL A 66 4.83 0.29 12.76
C VAL A 66 3.72 -0.22 13.67
N ALA A 67 4.01 -1.22 14.52
CA ALA A 67 3.03 -1.83 15.43
C ALA A 67 2.60 -0.90 16.57
N GLN A 68 3.45 0.04 16.96
CA GLN A 68 3.14 1.09 17.93
C GLN A 68 2.21 2.17 17.37
N SER A 69 1.90 2.16 16.07
CA SER A 69 0.93 3.08 15.48
C SER A 69 -0.51 2.56 15.61
N PRO A 70 -1.52 3.42 15.43
CA PRO A 70 -2.92 3.00 15.33
C PRO A 70 -3.24 2.14 14.11
N ALA A 71 -2.32 1.98 13.16
CA ALA A 71 -2.52 1.17 11.97
C ALA A 71 -2.70 -0.31 12.32
N ARG A 72 -3.49 -1.02 11.51
CA ARG A 72 -3.72 -2.47 11.67
C ARG A 72 -3.37 -3.26 10.41
N VAL A 73 -3.15 -2.57 9.30
CA VAL A 73 -2.72 -3.16 8.03
C VAL A 73 -1.46 -2.47 7.54
N VAL A 74 -0.56 -3.22 6.93
CA VAL A 74 0.69 -2.71 6.36
C VAL A 74 0.97 -3.35 5.00
N VAL A 75 1.23 -2.52 3.98
CA VAL A 75 1.88 -2.96 2.75
C VAL A 75 3.37 -3.03 3.00
N GLU A 76 4.00 -4.09 2.53
CA GLU A 76 5.44 -4.26 2.62
C GLU A 76 6.24 -3.03 2.13
N PRO A 77 7.43 -2.78 2.70
CA PRO A 77 8.32 -1.75 2.19
C PRO A 77 8.76 -2.11 0.78
N ASN A 78 8.61 -1.17 -0.15
CA ASN A 78 9.06 -1.31 -1.52
C ASN A 78 10.54 -0.92 -1.60
N PHE A 79 11.44 -1.83 -1.21
CA PHE A 79 12.88 -1.63 -1.44
C PHE A 79 13.17 -1.57 -2.93
N SER A 80 13.93 -0.56 -3.35
CA SER A 80 14.26 -0.33 -4.74
C SER A 80 15.09 -1.48 -5.32
N ILE A 81 14.55 -2.15 -6.33
CA ILE A 81 15.22 -3.20 -7.12
C ILE A 81 15.08 -2.83 -8.60
N TYR A 82 16.21 -2.74 -9.30
CA TYR A 82 16.28 -2.36 -10.71
C TYR A 82 16.74 -3.54 -11.57
N ASP A 83 16.55 -3.46 -12.90
CA ASP A 83 16.98 -4.54 -13.82
C ASP A 83 18.48 -4.85 -13.76
N GLN A 84 19.28 -3.83 -13.42
CA GLN A 84 20.73 -3.95 -13.24
C GLN A 84 21.14 -4.41 -11.84
N SER A 85 20.21 -4.49 -10.88
CA SER A 85 20.51 -4.98 -9.54
C SER A 85 21.00 -6.43 -9.64
N PRO A 86 22.18 -6.77 -9.08
CA PRO A 86 22.66 -8.14 -9.09
C PRO A 86 21.83 -9.00 -8.12
N TYR A 87 21.82 -10.31 -8.35
CA TYR A 87 21.02 -11.27 -7.57
C TYR A 87 21.13 -11.08 -6.05
N PRO A 88 22.33 -10.94 -5.44
CA PRO A 88 22.43 -10.77 -3.99
C PRO A 88 21.74 -9.51 -3.46
N VAL A 89 21.70 -8.43 -4.24
CA VAL A 89 21.03 -7.17 -3.85
C VAL A 89 19.52 -7.34 -3.91
N ALA A 90 19.00 -7.97 -4.97
CA ALA A 90 17.58 -8.27 -5.10
C ALA A 90 17.10 -9.25 -4.01
N LEU A 91 17.90 -10.28 -3.71
CA LEU A 91 17.65 -11.23 -2.63
C LEU A 91 17.67 -10.53 -1.27
N TRP A 92 18.64 -9.65 -1.02
CA TRP A 92 18.70 -8.88 0.23
C TRP A 92 17.50 -7.94 0.41
N ALA A 93 17.06 -7.27 -0.65
CA ALA A 93 15.85 -6.45 -0.62
C ALA A 93 14.60 -7.29 -0.32
N THR A 94 14.47 -8.44 -0.98
CA THR A 94 13.37 -9.40 -0.77
C THR A 94 13.37 -9.94 0.67
N TYR A 95 14.51 -10.39 1.15
CA TYR A 95 14.69 -10.85 2.53
C TYR A 95 14.24 -9.79 3.53
N ARG A 96 14.69 -8.54 3.38
CA ARG A 96 14.34 -7.47 4.32
C ARG A 96 12.85 -7.18 4.36
N LYS A 97 12.18 -7.06 3.21
CA LYS A 97 10.73 -6.82 3.21
C LYS A 97 9.97 -7.99 3.83
N ARG A 98 10.38 -9.22 3.52
CA ARG A 98 9.72 -10.43 4.01
C ARG A 98 9.95 -10.66 5.51
N TRP A 99 11.14 -10.34 6.02
CA TRP A 99 11.44 -10.35 7.45
C TRP A 99 10.58 -9.35 8.22
N LEU A 100 10.49 -8.11 7.73
CA LEU A 100 9.64 -7.07 8.33
C LEU A 100 8.16 -7.47 8.31
N ALA A 101 7.67 -8.00 7.20
CA ALA A 101 6.31 -8.50 7.08
C ALA A 101 6.00 -9.64 8.06
N ARG A 102 6.89 -10.64 8.14
CA ARG A 102 6.74 -11.75 9.09
C ARG A 102 6.74 -11.24 10.54
N TYR A 103 7.63 -10.30 10.85
CA TYR A 103 7.70 -9.66 12.16
C TYR A 103 6.41 -8.93 12.52
N TRP A 104 5.94 -8.04 11.66
CA TRP A 104 4.71 -7.26 11.89
C TRP A 104 3.47 -8.14 11.98
N GLY A 105 3.40 -9.23 11.20
CA GLY A 105 2.36 -10.24 11.35
C GLY A 105 2.32 -10.83 12.76
N GLY A 106 3.48 -11.21 13.29
CA GLY A 106 3.61 -11.70 14.67
C GLY A 106 3.21 -10.68 15.75
N LEU A 107 3.27 -9.38 15.43
CA LEU A 107 2.78 -8.29 16.29
C LEU A 107 1.29 -7.96 16.09
N GLY A 108 0.58 -8.71 15.25
CA GLY A 108 -0.86 -8.59 15.05
C GLY A 108 -1.28 -7.65 13.91
N LEU A 109 -0.36 -7.23 13.04
CA LEU A 109 -0.73 -6.51 11.83
C LEU A 109 -1.12 -7.48 10.71
N ALA A 110 -2.09 -7.06 9.90
CA ALA A 110 -2.37 -7.73 8.64
C ALA A 110 -1.45 -7.19 7.54
N VAL A 111 -0.92 -8.08 6.71
CA VAL A 111 0.10 -7.76 5.70
C VAL A 111 -0.47 -7.82 4.30
N ILE A 112 -0.08 -6.85 3.47
CA ILE A 112 -0.29 -6.83 2.02
C ILE A 112 1.08 -6.95 1.35
N VAL A 113 1.24 -7.93 0.46
CA VAL A 113 2.52 -8.19 -0.22
C VAL A 113 2.76 -7.16 -1.32
N ASP A 114 3.94 -6.57 -1.34
CA ASP A 114 4.35 -5.63 -2.39
C ASP A 114 5.00 -6.38 -3.56
N LEU A 115 4.43 -6.20 -4.77
CA LEU A 115 4.89 -6.83 -6.00
C LEU A 115 5.73 -5.91 -6.89
N ASN A 116 5.74 -4.60 -6.63
CA ASN A 116 6.39 -3.62 -7.49
C ASN A 116 7.91 -3.78 -7.46
N THR A 117 8.41 -4.55 -8.42
CA THR A 117 9.80 -4.91 -8.63
C THR A 117 10.06 -5.02 -10.12
N CYS A 118 11.32 -4.90 -10.53
CA CYS A 118 11.62 -4.97 -11.96
C CYS A 118 11.33 -6.37 -12.52
N ARG A 119 11.05 -6.46 -13.83
CA ARG A 119 10.57 -7.68 -14.50
C ARG A 119 11.49 -8.88 -14.26
N ARG A 120 12.80 -8.64 -14.21
CA ARG A 120 13.84 -9.65 -13.97
C ARG A 120 13.68 -10.40 -12.64
N TRP A 121 13.13 -9.75 -11.61
CA TRP A 121 13.09 -10.27 -10.24
C TRP A 121 11.67 -10.58 -9.73
N ARG A 122 10.70 -10.75 -10.64
CA ARG A 122 9.30 -11.07 -10.27
C ARG A 122 9.16 -12.35 -9.46
N ASP A 123 9.80 -13.43 -9.90
CA ASP A 123 9.73 -14.72 -9.18
C ASP A 123 10.35 -14.61 -7.78
N LEU A 124 11.50 -13.93 -7.70
CA LEU A 124 12.18 -13.67 -6.44
C LEU A 124 11.32 -12.83 -5.49
N THR A 125 10.49 -11.93 -6.02
CA THR A 125 9.60 -11.09 -5.21
C THR A 125 8.57 -11.93 -4.46
N LEU A 126 8.13 -13.06 -5.00
CA LEU A 126 7.24 -13.99 -4.30
C LEU A 126 7.95 -14.95 -3.34
N GLU A 127 9.28 -14.87 -3.22
CA GLU A 127 10.02 -15.71 -2.29
C GLU A 127 9.54 -15.44 -0.84
N GLY A 128 9.20 -16.51 -0.13
CA GLY A 128 8.60 -16.46 1.21
C GLY A 128 7.11 -16.12 1.26
N VAL A 129 6.42 -15.97 0.12
CA VAL A 129 4.95 -15.80 0.08
C VAL A 129 4.29 -17.17 -0.08
N PRO A 130 3.48 -17.67 0.86
CA PRO A 130 2.81 -18.96 0.70
C PRO A 130 1.73 -18.91 -0.41
N HIS A 131 1.43 -20.06 -1.02
CA HIS A 131 0.25 -20.18 -1.88
C HIS A 131 -1.04 -19.90 -1.08
N GLY A 132 -2.04 -19.33 -1.76
CA GLY A 132 -3.30 -18.92 -1.14
C GLY A 132 -3.23 -17.55 -0.46
N TRP A 133 -2.11 -16.82 -0.58
CA TRP A 133 -2.02 -15.45 -0.07
C TRP A 133 -3.00 -14.54 -0.83
N PRO A 134 -3.92 -13.82 -0.16
CA PRO A 134 -5.04 -13.13 -0.81
C PRO A 134 -4.82 -11.64 -1.11
N ALA A 135 -3.74 -11.02 -0.61
CA ALA A 135 -3.61 -9.56 -0.61
C ALA A 135 -2.27 -9.05 -1.11
N TYR A 136 -2.34 -8.25 -2.17
CA TYR A 136 -1.18 -7.72 -2.88
C TYR A 136 -1.33 -6.23 -3.17
N ALA A 137 -0.20 -5.58 -3.37
CA ALA A 137 -0.13 -4.22 -3.84
C ALA A 137 0.96 -4.06 -4.90
N THR A 138 0.80 -3.05 -5.75
CA THR A 138 1.84 -2.56 -6.64
C THR A 138 1.77 -1.03 -6.80
N ARG A 139 2.77 -0.45 -7.46
CA ARG A 139 2.80 0.95 -7.86
C ARG A 139 2.47 1.09 -9.34
N GLY A 140 1.53 1.97 -9.65
CA GLY A 140 1.19 2.32 -11.01
C GLY A 140 2.18 3.30 -11.64
N TYR A 141 2.46 3.09 -12.92
CA TYR A 141 3.22 4.00 -13.76
C TYR A 141 2.53 4.10 -15.13
N ALA A 142 2.27 5.33 -15.60
CA ALA A 142 1.51 5.57 -16.83
C ALA A 142 2.18 4.99 -18.09
N ASP A 143 3.51 4.88 -18.08
CA ASP A 143 4.34 4.33 -19.16
C ASP A 143 4.57 2.81 -19.04
N ARG A 144 4.06 2.16 -17.99
CA ARG A 144 4.28 0.74 -17.69
C ARG A 144 3.00 0.02 -17.25
N LEU A 145 1.92 0.20 -18.00
CA LEU A 145 0.62 -0.39 -17.68
C LEU A 145 0.64 -1.92 -17.76
N ASP A 146 1.39 -2.47 -18.70
CA ASP A 146 1.57 -3.92 -18.86
C ASP A 146 2.27 -4.57 -17.66
N ASP A 147 3.04 -3.78 -16.88
CA ASP A 147 3.65 -4.29 -15.64
C ASP A 147 2.60 -4.57 -14.58
N ILE A 148 1.62 -3.67 -14.42
CA ILE A 148 0.52 -3.82 -13.45
C ILE A 148 -0.30 -5.07 -13.75
N GLU A 149 -0.57 -5.31 -15.04
CA GLU A 149 -1.28 -6.52 -15.48
C GLU A 149 -0.49 -7.78 -15.15
N ALA A 150 0.81 -7.79 -15.46
CA ALA A 150 1.65 -8.96 -15.18
C ALA A 150 1.81 -9.22 -13.68
N GLU A 151 1.84 -8.18 -12.85
CA GLU A 151 1.85 -8.28 -11.39
C GLU A 151 0.51 -8.79 -10.85
N TYR A 152 -0.62 -8.41 -11.45
CA TYR A 152 -1.92 -8.97 -11.11
C TYR A 152 -1.99 -10.47 -11.44
N GLU A 153 -1.47 -10.87 -12.59
CA GLU A 153 -1.38 -12.27 -13.01
C GLU A 153 -0.52 -13.10 -12.05
N LEU A 154 0.61 -12.54 -11.62
CA LEU A 154 1.48 -13.12 -10.60
C LEU A 154 0.76 -13.27 -9.25
N ALA A 155 0.01 -12.24 -8.84
CA ALA A 155 -0.82 -12.28 -7.63
C ALA A 155 -1.89 -13.37 -7.73
N ARG A 156 -2.55 -13.48 -8.89
CA ARG A 156 -3.62 -14.44 -9.15
C ARG A 156 -3.12 -15.88 -9.06
N ASP A 157 -1.99 -16.17 -9.69
CA ASP A 157 -1.36 -17.49 -9.62
C ASP A 157 -0.99 -17.86 -8.17
N ARG A 158 -0.32 -16.96 -7.45
CA ARG A 158 0.08 -17.21 -6.06
C ARG A 158 -1.13 -17.34 -5.12
N ALA A 159 -2.19 -16.57 -5.34
CA ALA A 159 -3.44 -16.66 -4.58
C ALA A 159 -4.26 -17.92 -4.91
N GLY A 160 -4.03 -18.56 -6.06
CA GLY A 160 -4.85 -19.67 -6.56
C GLY A 160 -6.19 -19.21 -7.16
N GLY A 161 -6.27 -17.96 -7.64
CA GLY A 161 -7.48 -17.31 -8.13
C GLY A 161 -7.40 -15.79 -7.98
N PRO A 162 -8.45 -15.03 -8.35
CA PRO A 162 -8.45 -13.58 -8.17
C PRO A 162 -8.15 -13.22 -6.70
N PRO A 163 -7.14 -12.37 -6.42
CA PRO A 163 -6.82 -12.00 -5.04
C PRO A 163 -7.97 -11.20 -4.43
N GLY A 164 -8.18 -11.35 -3.11
CA GLY A 164 -9.18 -10.59 -2.38
C GLY A 164 -8.85 -9.09 -2.31
N ILE A 165 -7.55 -8.74 -2.34
CA ILE A 165 -7.08 -7.36 -2.42
C ILE A 165 -6.00 -7.26 -3.48
N PHE A 166 -6.19 -6.37 -4.45
CA PHE A 166 -5.14 -5.89 -5.34
C PHE A 166 -5.13 -4.36 -5.34
N LEU A 167 -4.18 -3.79 -4.60
CA LEU A 167 -4.02 -2.34 -4.41
C LEU A 167 -3.00 -1.77 -5.40
N VAL A 168 -3.40 -0.78 -6.19
CA VAL A 168 -2.49 -0.02 -7.06
C VAL A 168 -2.34 1.39 -6.51
N TYR A 169 -1.10 1.76 -6.19
CA TYR A 169 -0.76 3.09 -5.70
C TYR A 169 -0.23 3.98 -6.82
N ALA A 170 -0.78 5.19 -6.95
CA ALA A 170 -0.36 6.23 -7.90
C ALA A 170 -0.39 5.79 -9.37
N GLY A 171 0.23 6.58 -10.25
CA GLY A 171 0.28 6.33 -11.71
C GLY A 171 -0.74 7.14 -12.52
N GLY A 172 -1.61 7.89 -11.84
CA GLY A 172 -2.45 8.91 -12.44
C GLY A 172 -3.72 8.39 -13.12
N ALA A 173 -4.38 9.27 -13.89
CA ALA A 173 -5.74 9.03 -14.37
C ALA A 173 -5.88 7.76 -15.22
N GLN A 174 -4.87 7.43 -16.04
CA GLN A 174 -4.88 6.24 -16.87
C GLN A 174 -4.82 4.95 -16.04
N VAL A 175 -3.98 4.93 -15.00
CA VAL A 175 -3.91 3.81 -14.05
C VAL A 175 -5.21 3.70 -13.26
N ALA A 176 -5.76 4.82 -12.79
CA ALA A 176 -7.04 4.85 -12.09
C ALA A 176 -8.19 4.26 -12.94
N ALA A 177 -8.23 4.60 -14.24
CA ALA A 177 -9.22 4.06 -15.17
C ALA A 177 -9.09 2.54 -15.36
N ILE A 178 -7.86 2.02 -15.47
CA ILE A 178 -7.61 0.58 -15.55
C ILE A 178 -8.06 -0.12 -14.28
N CYS A 179 -7.72 0.43 -13.12
CA CYS A 179 -8.13 -0.13 -11.83
C CYS A 179 -9.65 -0.20 -11.71
N ALA A 180 -10.36 0.87 -12.09
CA ALA A 180 -11.81 0.90 -12.11
C ALA A 180 -12.41 -0.17 -13.04
N GLY A 181 -11.86 -0.33 -14.25
CA GLY A 181 -12.33 -1.35 -15.21
C GLY A 181 -12.05 -2.79 -14.77
N ARG A 182 -11.03 -3.01 -13.95
CA ARG A 182 -10.64 -4.33 -13.42
C ARG A 182 -11.19 -4.65 -12.03
N GLY A 183 -11.81 -3.68 -11.36
CA GLY A 183 -12.24 -3.82 -9.97
C GLY A 183 -11.06 -3.85 -8.98
N TRP A 184 -9.90 -3.29 -9.35
CA TRP A 184 -8.75 -3.14 -8.47
C TRP A 184 -8.89 -1.90 -7.59
N THR A 185 -8.34 -1.95 -6.39
CA THR A 185 -8.34 -0.78 -5.50
C THR A 185 -7.28 0.20 -5.96
N TYR A 186 -7.67 1.44 -6.26
CA TYR A 186 -6.75 2.53 -6.57
C TYR A 186 -6.58 3.49 -5.40
N VAL A 187 -5.34 3.88 -5.09
CA VAL A 187 -5.03 4.97 -4.15
C VAL A 187 -4.11 5.97 -4.85
N ASP A 188 -4.51 7.24 -4.89
CA ASP A 188 -3.71 8.27 -5.56
C ASP A 188 -2.49 8.70 -4.74
N ASP A 189 -1.53 9.34 -5.43
CA ASP A 189 -0.39 9.97 -4.79
C ASP A 189 -0.84 11.17 -3.96
N GLN A 190 -0.65 11.08 -2.64
CA GLN A 190 -1.04 12.12 -1.69
C GLN A 190 -0.38 13.46 -1.99
N SER A 191 0.84 13.46 -2.54
CA SER A 191 1.55 14.68 -2.92
C SER A 191 0.93 15.35 -4.15
N ARG A 192 0.37 14.56 -5.07
CA ARG A 192 -0.38 15.05 -6.22
C ARG A 192 -1.71 15.66 -5.78
N VAL A 193 -2.46 14.98 -4.91
CA VAL A 193 -3.72 15.49 -4.36
C VAL A 193 -3.51 16.81 -3.63
N ALA A 194 -2.41 16.95 -2.86
CA ALA A 194 -2.07 18.21 -2.19
C ALA A 194 -1.77 19.34 -3.20
N ARG A 195 -0.98 19.07 -4.25
CA ARG A 195 -0.67 20.05 -5.30
C ARG A 195 -1.91 20.45 -6.10
N GLU A 196 -2.78 19.50 -6.44
CA GLU A 196 -4.03 19.80 -7.14
C GLU A 196 -4.97 20.67 -6.29
N ARG A 197 -5.03 20.43 -4.97
CA ARG A 197 -5.76 21.28 -4.01
C ARG A 197 -5.17 22.68 -3.86
N GLU A 198 -3.85 22.82 -3.90
CA GLU A 198 -3.17 24.13 -3.89
C GLU A 198 -3.41 24.92 -5.19
N VAL A 199 -3.49 24.24 -6.33
CA VAL A 199 -3.69 24.85 -7.64
C VAL A 199 -5.17 25.19 -7.90
N HIS A 200 -6.11 24.39 -7.39
CA HIS A 200 -7.57 24.59 -7.56
C HIS A 200 -8.33 24.72 -6.22
N PRO A 201 -8.07 25.76 -5.41
CA PRO A 201 -8.64 25.88 -4.06
C PRO A 201 -10.15 26.18 -4.02
N ARG A 202 -10.81 26.50 -5.15
CA ARG A 202 -12.17 27.07 -5.18
C ARG A 202 -13.31 26.08 -5.47
N GLU A 203 -13.04 24.84 -5.88
CA GLU A 203 -14.12 23.89 -6.21
C GLU A 203 -14.51 22.96 -5.05
N ALA A 204 -13.71 22.87 -3.99
CA ALA A 204 -13.97 21.95 -2.87
C ALA A 204 -14.93 22.50 -1.78
N THR A 205 -15.37 23.76 -1.86
CA THR A 205 -16.20 24.40 -0.83
C THR A 205 -17.66 24.61 -1.27
N LEU A 206 -18.03 24.32 -2.52
CA LEU A 206 -19.40 24.49 -3.01
C LEU A 206 -20.20 23.19 -2.91
N ALA A 207 -20.45 22.77 -1.68
CA ALA A 207 -21.53 21.85 -1.33
C ALA A 207 -22.05 22.17 0.07
N ALA A 208 -22.43 23.44 0.28
CA ALA A 208 -23.42 23.80 1.28
C ALA A 208 -24.61 24.36 0.51
N PRO A 209 -25.85 23.84 0.69
CA PRO A 209 -27.00 24.45 0.07
C PRO A 209 -27.19 25.85 0.65
N GLU A 210 -27.21 26.84 -0.23
CA GLU A 210 -27.64 28.20 0.10
C GLU A 210 -29.07 28.12 0.63
N PHE A 211 -29.24 28.48 1.90
CA PHE A 211 -30.55 28.73 2.48
C PHE A 211 -30.97 30.11 2.01
N ASP A 212 -31.89 30.14 1.04
CA ASP A 212 -32.45 31.35 0.46
C ASP A 212 -33.21 32.11 1.56
N ALA A 213 -32.70 33.28 1.91
CA ALA A 213 -33.37 34.25 2.74
C ALA A 213 -33.99 35.31 1.83
N ASP A 214 -35.22 35.69 2.18
CA ASP A 214 -35.93 36.92 1.78
C ASP A 214 -37.15 36.70 0.87
N ALA A 215 -38.27 36.33 1.51
CA ALA A 215 -39.58 36.82 1.10
C ALA A 215 -39.84 38.14 1.83
N GLU A 216 -39.93 39.21 1.04
CA GLU A 216 -40.20 40.59 1.41
C GLU A 216 -41.45 40.78 2.29
N GLY A 217 -41.39 41.78 3.17
CA GLY A 217 -42.52 42.25 3.95
C GLY A 217 -43.51 43.09 3.14
N CYS A 218 -44.75 43.12 3.62
CA CYS A 218 -45.73 44.17 3.36
C CYS A 218 -46.53 44.40 4.66
N ASP A 219 -46.22 45.52 5.31
CA ASP A 219 -47.12 46.56 5.81
C ASP A 219 -48.45 46.19 6.52
N GLY A 220 -48.63 46.81 7.69
CA GLY A 220 -49.75 47.74 7.87
C GLY A 220 -50.91 47.33 8.77
N GLU A 221 -50.97 48.00 9.94
CA GLU A 221 -52.15 48.56 10.63
C GLU A 221 -53.33 47.66 11.07
N GLY A 222 -53.65 47.72 12.37
CA GLY A 222 -54.93 47.28 12.94
C GLY A 222 -54.85 46.61 14.30
#